data_AF-A0A0P6YKW0-F1
#
_entry.id   AF-A0A0P6YKW0-F1
#
_cell.length_a   1.000
_cell.length_b   1.000
_cell.length_c   1.000
_cell.angle_alpha   90.00
_cell.angle_beta   90.00
_cell.angle_gamma   90.00
#
_symmetry.space_group_name_H-M   'P 1'
#
loop_
_entity.id
_entity.type
_entity.pdbx_description
1 polymer ?
#
loop_
_entity_poly.entity_id
_entity_poly.type
_entity_poly.pdbx_seq_one_letter_code
_entity_poly.pdbx_strand_id
1 'polypeptide(L)'
;MRSNLWRFYLLMGVGGLLGEGLLMVLGILLGSIIGRGRGGGGLADLGLAILGALVGIALGAGLGVYLTRWRLGLPASPWRAWAGSGLAIVGLMALAEPLRLNQMAVVLWALLIGLPPVFAVLLSGWVVNRTR
;
A
#
# COMPACT_ATOMS: atom_id res chain seq x y z
N MET A 1 -3.56 1.48 30.43
CA MET A 1 -2.73 1.41 29.21
C MET A 1 -3.48 0.99 27.92
N ARG A 2 -4.70 0.43 27.96
CA ARG A 2 -5.47 0.06 26.73
C ARG A 2 -6.00 1.23 25.88
N SER A 3 -6.14 2.44 26.44
CA SER A 3 -6.81 3.57 25.79
C SER A 3 -6.04 4.25 24.65
N ASN A 4 -4.77 3.91 24.41
CA ASN A 4 -3.94 4.53 23.36
C ASN A 4 -3.64 3.61 22.17
N LEU A 5 -4.01 2.33 22.25
CA LEU A 5 -3.69 1.36 21.19
C LEU A 5 -4.47 1.66 19.91
N TRP A 6 -5.76 1.99 20.03
CA TRP A 6 -6.60 2.32 18.87
C TRP A 6 -6.10 3.58 18.16
N ARG A 7 -5.70 4.63 18.92
CA ARG A 7 -5.12 5.87 18.36
C ARG A 7 -3.83 5.59 17.61
N PHE A 8 -2.99 4.70 18.15
CA PHE A 8 -1.77 4.28 17.52
C PHE A 8 -2.02 3.63 16.15
N TYR A 9 -2.91 2.64 16.07
CA TYR A 9 -3.27 2.00 14.81
C TYR A 9 -3.95 2.97 13.84
N LEU A 10 -4.78 3.88 14.34
CA LEU A 10 -5.44 4.89 13.51
C LEU A 10 -4.44 5.86 12.89
N LEU A 11 -3.51 6.40 13.66
CA LEU A 11 -2.48 7.32 13.14
C LEU A 11 -1.62 6.63 12.07
N MET A 12 -1.24 5.38 12.31
CA MET A 12 -0.47 4.58 11.37
C MET A 12 -1.25 4.25 10.10
N GLY A 13 -2.55 3.90 10.25
CA GLY A 13 -3.45 3.66 9.13
C GLY A 13 -3.66 4.91 8.29
N VAL A 14 -3.91 6.07 8.92
CA VAL A 14 -4.03 7.37 8.24
C VAL A 14 -2.74 7.72 7.50
N GLY A 15 -1.58 7.56 8.15
CA GLY A 15 -0.29 7.79 7.50
C GLY A 15 -0.08 6.91 6.27
N GLY A 16 -0.41 5.62 6.38
CA GLY A 16 -0.38 4.68 5.28
C GLY A 16 -1.33 5.07 4.13
N LEU A 17 -2.59 5.39 4.43
CA LEU A 17 -3.59 5.81 3.45
C LEU A 17 -3.21 7.10 2.71
N LEU A 18 -2.64 8.08 3.43
CA LEU A 18 -2.17 9.32 2.83
C LEU A 18 -0.97 9.09 1.91
N GLY A 19 0.00 8.28 2.36
CA GLY A 19 1.16 7.93 1.54
C GLY A 19 0.76 7.14 0.29
N GLU A 20 -0.15 6.19 0.46
CA GLU A 20 -0.77 5.41 -0.61
C GLU A 20 -1.46 6.31 -1.64
N GLY A 21 -2.39 7.16 -1.21
CA GLY A 21 -3.14 8.02 -2.14
C GLY A 21 -2.22 8.93 -2.95
N LEU A 22 -1.20 9.51 -2.31
CA LEU A 22 -0.23 10.37 -2.98
C LEU A 22 0.60 9.61 -4.03
N LEU A 23 1.19 8.47 -3.64
CA LEU A 23 2.05 7.71 -4.54
C LEU A 23 1.27 6.92 -5.58
N MET A 24 0.01 6.56 -5.32
CA MET A 24 -0.91 6.02 -6.32
C MET A 24 -1.14 7.02 -7.45
N VAL A 25 -1.47 8.27 -7.13
CA VAL A 25 -1.68 9.31 -8.15
C VAL A 25 -0.41 9.54 -8.95
N LEU A 26 0.75 9.64 -8.29
CA LEU A 26 2.05 9.77 -8.96
C LEU A 26 2.36 8.55 -9.84
N GLY A 27 2.06 7.35 -9.36
CA GLY A 27 2.25 6.10 -10.09
C GLY A 27 1.39 6.03 -11.35
N ILE A 28 0.11 6.41 -11.27
CA ILE A 28 -0.80 6.52 -12.42
C ILE A 28 -0.24 7.49 -13.45
N LEU A 29 0.18 8.67 -13.02
CA LEU A 29 0.74 9.70 -13.90
C LEU A 29 2.02 9.20 -14.59
N LEU A 30 2.95 8.61 -13.84
CA LEU A 30 4.18 8.07 -14.39
C LEU A 30 3.91 6.93 -15.37
N GLY A 31 3.03 5.98 -15.02
CA GLY A 31 2.62 4.89 -15.90
C GLY A 31 2.02 5.40 -17.20
N SER A 32 1.14 6.40 -17.12
CA SER A 32 0.50 7.03 -18.28
C SER A 32 1.47 7.83 -19.15
N ILE A 33 2.48 8.46 -18.57
CA ILE A 33 3.53 9.17 -19.33
C ILE A 33 4.44 8.16 -20.03
N ILE A 34 4.83 7.08 -19.34
CA ILE A 34 5.68 6.03 -19.90
C ILE A 34 4.99 5.32 -21.05
N GLY A 35 3.69 5.02 -20.93
CA GLY A 35 2.91 4.39 -22.00
C GLY A 35 2.89 5.25 -23.27
N ARG A 36 2.50 6.52 -23.12
CA ARG A 36 2.49 7.49 -24.22
C ARG A 36 3.87 7.67 -24.85
N GLY A 37 4.93 7.75 -24.04
CA GLY A 37 6.31 7.92 -24.51
C GLY A 37 6.87 6.72 -25.29
N ARG A 38 6.29 5.53 -25.12
CA ARG A 38 6.67 4.32 -25.86
C ARG A 38 5.82 4.06 -27.11
N GLY A 39 4.96 5.01 -27.50
CA GLY A 39 4.03 4.82 -28.60
C GLY A 39 2.93 3.79 -28.29
N GLY A 40 2.67 3.53 -27.00
CA GLY A 40 1.58 2.67 -26.56
C GLY A 40 0.23 3.26 -26.96
N GLY A 41 -0.65 2.42 -27.50
CA GLY A 41 -2.06 2.76 -27.70
C GLY A 41 -2.87 2.56 -26.42
N GLY A 42 -4.15 2.97 -26.43
CA GLY A 42 -5.00 3.13 -25.23
C GLY A 42 -5.00 1.98 -24.21
N LEU A 43 -4.86 0.72 -24.61
CA LEU A 43 -4.77 -0.42 -23.67
C LEU A 43 -3.40 -0.56 -23.01
N ALA A 44 -2.31 -0.26 -23.71
CA ALA A 44 -0.97 -0.31 -23.14
C ALA A 44 -0.78 0.81 -22.10
N ASP A 45 -1.31 2.00 -22.39
CA ASP A 45 -1.31 3.14 -21.47
C ASP A 45 -2.10 2.83 -20.20
N LEU A 46 -3.28 2.21 -20.35
CA LEU A 46 -4.10 1.77 -19.24
C LEU A 46 -3.39 0.72 -18.38
N GLY A 47 -2.80 -0.28 -19.01
CA GLY A 47 -2.04 -1.33 -18.30
C GLY A 47 -0.88 -0.75 -17.49
N LEU A 48 -0.12 0.18 -18.07
CA LEU A 48 0.97 0.86 -17.39
C LEU A 48 0.49 1.81 -16.29
N ALA A 49 -0.64 2.49 -16.48
CA ALA A 49 -1.25 3.32 -15.45
C ALA A 49 -1.72 2.49 -14.24
N ILE A 50 -2.33 1.32 -14.47
CA ILE A 50 -2.75 0.39 -13.42
C ILE A 50 -1.53 -0.18 -12.69
N LEU A 51 -0.51 -0.64 -13.41
CA LEU A 51 0.74 -1.11 -12.80
C LEU A 51 1.40 0.00 -11.96
N GLY A 52 1.44 1.22 -12.50
CA GLY A 52 1.92 2.40 -11.79
C GLY A 52 1.12 2.65 -10.51
N ALA A 53 -0.21 2.55 -10.56
CA ALA A 53 -1.07 2.67 -9.39
C ALA A 53 -0.73 1.62 -8.32
N LEU A 54 -0.61 0.35 -8.70
CA LEU A 54 -0.30 -0.74 -7.77
C LEU A 54 1.08 -0.57 -7.10
N VAL A 55 2.08 -0.18 -7.88
CA VAL A 55 3.42 0.13 -7.34
C VAL A 55 3.35 1.35 -6.43
N GLY A 56 2.62 2.39 -6.84
CA GLY A 56 2.38 3.60 -6.05
C GLY A 56 1.71 3.29 -4.71
N ILE A 57 0.71 2.41 -4.71
CA ILE A 57 0.03 1.93 -3.50
C ILE A 57 1.02 1.23 -2.58
N ALA A 58 1.79 0.27 -3.12
CA ALA A 58 2.75 -0.51 -2.33
C ALA A 58 3.80 0.38 -1.65
N LEU A 59 4.39 1.29 -2.42
CA LEU A 59 5.42 2.20 -1.95
C LEU A 59 4.84 3.25 -1.01
N GLY A 60 3.65 3.76 -1.34
CA GLY A 60 2.93 4.78 -0.60
C GLY A 60 2.50 4.34 0.78
N ALA A 61 1.81 3.22 0.89
CA ALA A 61 1.39 2.67 2.17
C ALA A 61 2.60 2.36 3.06
N GLY A 62 3.63 1.70 2.53
CA GLY A 62 4.83 1.40 3.31
C GLY A 62 5.61 2.66 3.75
N LEU A 63 5.75 3.66 2.87
CA LEU A 63 6.43 4.92 3.20
C LEU A 63 5.62 5.73 4.22
N GLY A 64 4.31 5.84 4.05
CA GLY A 64 3.42 6.55 4.96
C GLY A 64 3.43 5.96 6.37
N VAL A 65 3.39 4.63 6.47
CA VAL A 65 3.53 3.91 7.75
C VAL A 65 4.92 4.13 8.34
N TYR A 66 5.98 4.01 7.54
CA TYR A 66 7.36 4.23 8.00
C TYR A 66 7.56 5.64 8.56
N LEU A 67 7.17 6.68 7.81
CA LEU A 67 7.30 8.08 8.22
C LEU A 67 6.50 8.37 9.49
N THR A 68 5.31 7.76 9.61
CA THR A 68 4.48 7.91 10.82
C THR A 68 5.16 7.27 12.04
N ARG A 69 5.70 6.05 11.91
CA ARG A 69 6.48 5.42 12.99
C ARG A 69 7.70 6.23 13.37
N TRP A 70 8.44 6.70 12.37
CA TRP A 70 9.63 7.52 12.56
C TRP A 70 9.30 8.81 13.32
N ARG A 71 8.23 9.51 12.95
CA ARG A 71 7.74 10.70 13.68
C ARG A 71 7.32 10.40 15.12
N LEU A 72 6.83 9.19 15.39
CA LEU A 72 6.47 8.73 16.72
C LEU A 72 7.67 8.21 17.53
N GLY A 73 8.90 8.28 17.00
CA GLY A 73 10.10 7.77 17.66
C GLY A 73 10.13 6.25 17.80
N LEU A 74 9.32 5.55 17.02
CA LEU A 74 9.20 4.09 17.10
C LEU A 74 10.17 3.42 16.13
N PRO A 75 10.79 2.30 16.53
CA PRO A 75 11.58 1.51 15.62
C PRO A 75 10.73 1.06 14.42
N ALA A 76 11.29 1.28 13.23
CA ALA A 76 10.65 1.02 11.96
C ALA A 76 11.71 0.61 10.94
N SER A 77 11.36 -0.36 10.09
CA SER A 77 12.15 -0.72 8.92
C SER A 77 11.33 -0.41 7.67
N PRO A 78 11.81 0.47 6.77
CA PRO A 78 11.08 0.80 5.54
C PRO A 78 10.91 -0.44 4.66
N TRP A 79 11.93 -1.30 4.59
CA TRP A 79 11.87 -2.56 3.84
C TRP A 79 10.77 -3.50 4.31
N ARG A 80 10.53 -3.59 5.63
CA ARG A 80 9.44 -4.43 6.15
C ARG A 80 8.07 -3.82 5.91
N ALA A 81 7.94 -2.50 6.01
CA ALA A 81 6.69 -1.83 5.71
C ALA A 81 6.30 -2.04 4.23
N TRP A 82 7.25 -1.89 3.30
CA TRP A 82 7.04 -2.17 1.89
C TRP A 82 6.81 -3.66 1.61
N ALA A 83 7.53 -4.57 2.25
CA ALA A 83 7.27 -6.00 2.11
C ALA A 83 5.85 -6.36 2.57
N GLY A 84 5.37 -5.81 3.69
CA GLY A 84 4.01 -6.02 4.16
C GLY A 84 2.98 -5.50 3.16
N SER A 85 3.15 -4.27 2.71
CA SER A 85 2.29 -3.65 1.70
C SER A 85 2.27 -4.44 0.38
N GLY A 86 3.42 -4.89 -0.10
CA GLY A 86 3.55 -5.67 -1.33
C GLY A 86 2.91 -7.05 -1.21
N LEU A 87 3.10 -7.73 -0.08
CA LEU A 87 2.45 -9.01 0.20
C LEU A 87 0.93 -8.89 0.23
N ALA A 88 0.38 -7.80 0.76
CA ALA A 88 -1.06 -7.55 0.73
C ALA A 88 -1.59 -7.44 -0.70
N ILE A 89 -0.90 -6.69 -1.57
CA ILE A 89 -1.31 -6.55 -2.98
C ILE A 89 -1.18 -7.87 -3.72
N VAL A 90 -0.04 -8.56 -3.60
CA VAL A 90 0.18 -9.85 -4.27
C VAL A 90 -0.85 -10.88 -3.79
N GLY A 91 -1.10 -10.95 -2.49
CA GLY A 91 -2.11 -11.83 -1.91
C GLY A 91 -3.52 -11.50 -2.39
N LEU A 92 -3.88 -10.21 -2.43
CA LEU A 92 -5.17 -9.76 -2.93
C LEU A 92 -5.36 -10.12 -4.40
N MET A 93 -4.34 -9.91 -5.24
CA MET A 93 -4.38 -10.25 -6.67
C MET A 93 -4.46 -11.76 -6.90
N ALA A 94 -3.71 -12.55 -6.13
CA ALA A 94 -3.77 -14.01 -6.20
C ALA A 94 -5.14 -14.56 -5.78
N LEU A 95 -5.81 -13.90 -4.82
CA LEU A 95 -7.13 -14.29 -4.32
C LEU A 95 -8.28 -13.60 -5.05
N ALA A 96 -8.01 -12.65 -5.95
CA ALA A 96 -9.03 -11.86 -6.63
C ALA A 96 -9.97 -12.74 -7.48
N GLU A 97 -9.42 -13.68 -8.24
CA GLU A 97 -10.20 -14.60 -9.06
C GLU A 97 -10.88 -15.70 -8.22
N PRO A 98 -10.18 -16.44 -7.33
CA PRO A 98 -10.82 -17.48 -6.51
C PRO A 98 -11.99 -16.98 -5.66
N LEU A 99 -11.88 -15.76 -5.12
CA LEU A 99 -12.92 -15.15 -4.28
C LEU A 99 -13.92 -14.32 -5.11
N ARG A 100 -13.81 -14.31 -6.44
CA ARG A 100 -14.66 -13.52 -7.36
C ARG A 100 -14.70 -12.03 -7.01
N LEU A 101 -13.60 -11.50 -6.47
CA LEU A 101 -13.46 -10.07 -6.15
C LEU A 101 -13.50 -9.20 -7.42
N ASN A 102 -13.15 -9.77 -8.56
CA ASN A 102 -13.30 -9.15 -9.88
C ASN A 102 -14.76 -8.73 -10.19
N GLN A 103 -15.75 -9.46 -9.68
CA GLN A 103 -17.19 -9.14 -9.81
C GLN A 103 -17.64 -8.10 -8.77
N MET A 104 -16.89 -7.96 -7.69
CA MET A 104 -17.19 -7.06 -6.58
C MET A 104 -16.21 -5.89 -6.55
N ALA A 105 -16.25 -5.04 -7.58
CA ALA A 105 -15.30 -3.93 -7.73
C ALA A 105 -15.15 -3.08 -6.47
N VAL A 106 -16.26 -2.73 -5.79
CA VAL A 106 -16.23 -1.95 -4.54
C VAL A 106 -15.43 -2.65 -3.45
N VAL A 107 -15.61 -3.96 -3.29
CA VAL A 107 -14.89 -4.77 -2.30
C VAL A 107 -13.41 -4.86 -2.67
N LEU A 108 -13.10 -5.12 -3.95
CA LEU A 108 -11.73 -5.16 -4.43
C LEU A 108 -11.00 -3.83 -4.15
N TRP A 109 -11.64 -2.69 -4.47
CA TRP A 109 -11.08 -1.37 -4.18
C TRP A 109 -10.92 -1.11 -2.68
N ALA A 110 -11.92 -1.45 -1.87
CA ALA A 110 -11.83 -1.30 -0.42
C ALA A 110 -10.68 -2.13 0.18
N LEU A 111 -10.47 -3.35 -0.33
CA LEU A 111 -9.36 -4.21 0.09
C LEU A 111 -8.02 -3.70 -0.43
N LEU A 112 -7.96 -3.21 -1.66
CA LEU A 112 -6.75 -2.62 -2.24
C LEU A 112 -6.31 -1.38 -1.49
N ILE A 113 -7.25 -0.60 -0.95
CA ILE A 113 -6.96 0.60 -0.15
C ILE A 113 -6.68 0.25 1.32
N GLY A 114 -7.40 -0.71 1.88
CA GLY A 114 -7.35 -1.01 3.30
C GLY A 114 -6.23 -1.97 3.70
N LEU A 115 -5.97 -3.02 2.91
CA LEU A 115 -5.02 -4.06 3.29
C LEU A 115 -3.56 -3.62 3.26
N PRO A 116 -3.07 -2.89 2.23
CA PRO A 116 -1.67 -2.49 2.16
C PRO A 116 -1.17 -1.73 3.41
N PRO A 117 -1.86 -0.70 3.92
CA PRO A 117 -1.42 -0.01 5.14
C PRO A 117 -1.51 -0.89 6.38
N VAL A 118 -2.52 -1.76 6.48
CA VAL A 118 -2.65 -2.70 7.61
C VAL A 118 -1.47 -3.67 7.66
N PHE A 119 -1.12 -4.29 6.54
CA PHE A 119 -0.01 -5.23 6.48
C PHE A 119 1.35 -4.53 6.65
N ALA A 120 1.50 -3.31 6.12
CA ALA A 120 2.69 -2.50 6.36
C ALA A 120 2.88 -2.21 7.87
N VAL A 121 1.79 -1.92 8.60
CA VAL A 121 1.82 -1.74 10.06
C VAL A 121 2.22 -3.02 10.78
N LEU A 122 1.61 -4.15 10.44
CA LEU A 122 1.85 -5.43 11.09
C LEU A 122 3.30 -5.90 10.89
N LEU A 123 3.80 -5.87 9.66
CA LEU A 123 5.13 -6.36 9.34
C LEU A 123 6.24 -5.41 9.81
N SER A 124 5.98 -4.10 9.83
CA SER A 124 6.94 -3.12 10.37
C SER A 124 7.14 -3.24 11.88
N GLY A 125 6.14 -3.75 12.63
CA GLY A 125 6.21 -3.93 14.08
C GLY A 125 6.77 -5.26 14.56
N TRP A 126 6.80 -6.29 13.71
CA TRP A 126 6.88 -7.69 14.15
C TRP A 126 8.20 -8.12 14.84
N VAL A 127 9.32 -7.46 14.56
CA VAL A 127 10.64 -7.91 15.09
C VAL A 127 11.14 -7.06 16.26
N VAL A 128 10.56 -5.89 16.50
CA VAL A 128 10.94 -5.07 17.67
C VAL A 128 10.59 -5.78 18.99
N ASN A 129 9.56 -6.64 18.96
CA ASN A 129 9.18 -7.48 20.11
C ASN A 129 10.10 -8.69 20.34
N ARG A 130 11.13 -8.94 19.51
CA ARG A 130 12.07 -10.06 19.71
C ARG A 130 13.42 -9.63 20.30
N THR A 131 13.67 -8.34 20.46
CA THR A 131 14.96 -7.81 20.95
C THR A 131 14.84 -7.08 22.29
N ARG A 132 13.75 -7.30 23.03
CA ARG A 132 13.58 -6.95 24.44
C ARG A 132 13.13 -8.20 25.18
#